data_AF-A0A8S9BFM3-F1
#
_entry.id   AF-A0A8S9BFM3-F1
#
_cell.length_a   1.000
_cell.length_b   1.000
_cell.length_c   1.000
_cell.angle_alpha   90.00
_cell.angle_beta   90.00
_cell.angle_gamma   90.00
#
_symmetry.space_group_name_H-M   'P 1'
#
loop_
_entity.id
_entity.type
_entity.pdbx_description
1 polymer ?
#
loop_
_entity_poly.entity_id
_entity_poly.type
_entity_poly.pdbx_seq_one_letter_code
_entity_poly.pdbx_strand_id
1 'polypeptide(L)'
;MNTTVLRQLPRVARRSITMTQSTPIVSRAFSAAPRLRDPTSTRSPPPAPDAEGAALLKGQVPSYLGTTKRLPEFNLVDKVVLVSGAARGLGLVQAEALLEAGATVYALDRLENPSKDFGRIQARAETELGTSLSYRRIDVRDVEQLNAIVQEIADKHQRLDGLIAAAGIQKETPALEYSAKDVDNMMSVNVTGCFMTAQAVAKQMVRFGNGGSIVMIASMSGTIANRGLICPAYNASKAAVLQLARNLASEWGQYGIRVNTISPGYIVTAMVEELFKEFPERREEWPKQNMLGRLSAPEEYRGAAAFLISDASSFMTGSDLRMDGGHAAW
;
A
#
# COMPACT_ATOMS: atom_id res chain seq x y z
N MET A 1 68.96 8.37 -13.12
CA MET A 1 67.57 8.03 -13.47
C MET A 1 66.83 7.86 -12.14
N ASN A 2 66.27 8.94 -11.60
CA ASN A 2 64.90 9.45 -11.85
C ASN A 2 63.86 8.66 -11.01
N THR A 3 63.50 9.14 -9.81
CA THR A 3 62.40 10.10 -9.49
C THR A 3 61.00 9.46 -9.64
N THR A 4 60.11 9.40 -8.63
CA THR A 4 59.13 10.46 -8.24
C THR A 4 58.10 9.83 -7.28
N VAL A 5 57.47 10.44 -6.25
CA VAL A 5 57.64 11.65 -5.40
C VAL A 5 56.79 11.42 -4.11
N LEU A 6 57.23 11.90 -2.94
CA LEU A 6 56.41 11.99 -1.71
C LEU A 6 55.49 13.23 -1.76
N ARG A 7 54.16 13.07 -1.66
CA ARG A 7 53.23 14.21 -1.54
C ARG A 7 53.06 14.66 -0.09
N GLN A 8 53.49 15.88 0.21
CA GLN A 8 53.19 16.59 1.46
C GLN A 8 51.75 17.15 1.45
N LEU A 9 51.12 17.22 2.62
CA LEU A 9 49.86 17.93 2.86
C LEU A 9 50.14 19.38 3.25
N PRO A 10 49.50 20.40 2.62
CA PRO A 10 49.62 21.78 3.07
C PRO A 10 48.71 22.09 4.27
N ARG A 11 49.25 22.82 5.25
CA ARG A 11 48.51 23.52 6.31
C ARG A 11 48.19 24.97 5.86
N VAL A 12 47.42 25.68 6.70
CA VAL A 12 47.13 27.14 6.65
C VAL A 12 45.97 27.45 5.66
N ALA A 13 44.96 28.29 5.96
CA ALA A 13 44.82 29.33 6.99
C ALA A 13 43.51 29.27 7.79
N ARG A 14 43.53 29.76 9.04
CA ARG A 14 42.31 30.22 9.73
C ARG A 14 41.91 31.59 9.15
N ARG A 15 40.66 31.76 8.71
CA ARG A 15 40.05 33.09 8.52
C ARG A 15 39.02 33.33 9.61
N SER A 16 39.23 34.36 10.40
CA SER A 16 38.24 34.94 11.31
C SER A 16 37.13 35.62 10.51
N ILE A 17 35.87 35.32 10.82
CA ILE A 17 34.72 36.05 10.28
C ILE A 17 34.21 37.00 11.36
N THR A 18 34.32 38.30 11.08
CA THR A 18 33.82 39.39 11.92
C THR A 18 32.30 39.49 11.79
N MET A 19 31.57 39.59 12.92
CA MET A 19 30.16 39.95 12.90
C MET A 19 30.00 41.45 12.60
N THR A 20 29.22 41.80 11.57
CA THR A 20 28.56 43.11 11.49
C THR A 20 27.34 43.10 10.53
N GLN A 21 26.27 43.74 10.99
CA GLN A 21 25.20 44.40 10.21
C GLN A 21 24.17 43.54 9.42
N SER A 22 23.14 43.13 10.17
CA SER A 22 21.72 43.41 9.90
C SER A 22 21.27 43.89 8.51
N THR A 23 20.45 43.08 7.85
CA THR A 23 19.46 43.50 6.83
C THR A 23 18.03 43.16 7.32
N PRO A 24 17.00 43.92 6.94
CA PRO A 24 15.66 43.77 7.52
C PRO A 24 14.90 42.59 6.90
N ILE A 25 14.41 41.68 7.76
CA ILE A 25 13.48 40.63 7.34
C ILE A 25 12.10 41.27 7.14
N VAL A 26 11.62 41.30 5.90
CA VAL A 26 10.24 41.70 5.58
C VAL A 26 9.29 40.62 6.11
N SER A 27 8.61 40.94 7.20
CA SER A 27 7.55 40.11 7.77
C SER A 27 6.39 39.95 6.78
N ARG A 28 6.29 38.79 6.13
CA ARG A 28 5.02 38.33 5.54
C ARG A 28 4.19 37.64 6.63
N ALA A 29 3.12 38.30 7.06
CA ALA A 29 2.15 37.72 7.97
C ALA A 29 1.39 36.56 7.28
N PHE A 30 1.62 35.33 7.73
CA PHE A 30 0.81 34.17 7.34
C PHE A 30 -0.53 34.20 8.10
N SER A 31 -1.49 34.94 7.55
CA SER A 31 -2.85 35.03 8.08
C SER A 31 -3.74 33.88 7.60
N ALA A 32 -3.63 32.72 8.25
CA ALA A 32 -4.75 31.80 8.54
C ALA A 32 -4.24 30.55 9.28
N ALA A 33 -4.55 30.41 10.57
CA ALA A 33 -4.45 29.12 11.24
C ALA A 33 -5.57 28.19 10.73
N PRO A 34 -5.32 26.88 10.52
CA PRO A 34 -6.40 25.94 10.22
C PRO A 34 -7.37 25.90 11.40
N ARG A 35 -8.68 25.95 11.13
CA ARG A 35 -9.70 25.90 12.18
C ARG A 35 -9.68 24.52 12.84
N LEU A 36 -9.08 24.43 14.02
CA LEU A 36 -9.21 23.28 14.89
C LEU A 36 -10.69 23.08 15.25
N ARG A 37 -11.15 21.83 15.18
CA ARG A 37 -12.54 21.45 15.46
C ARG A 37 -12.77 21.46 16.98
N ASP A 38 -13.94 21.92 17.41
CA ASP A 38 -14.32 21.99 18.82
C ASP A 38 -14.24 20.60 19.50
N PRO A 39 -13.44 20.42 20.58
CA PRO A 39 -13.31 19.15 21.28
C PRO A 39 -14.58 18.67 21.98
N THR A 40 -15.58 19.54 22.19
CA THR A 40 -16.77 19.26 23.00
C THR A 40 -17.94 18.66 22.22
N SER A 41 -17.79 18.44 20.90
CA SER A 41 -18.82 17.84 20.04
C SER A 41 -18.99 16.32 20.29
N THR A 42 -19.65 15.95 21.39
CA THR A 42 -20.08 14.56 21.64
C THR A 42 -21.20 14.16 20.68
N ARG A 43 -20.83 13.55 19.56
CA ARG A 43 -21.78 13.04 18.56
C ARG A 43 -22.41 11.73 19.08
N SER A 44 -23.57 11.83 19.74
CA SER A 44 -24.41 10.65 19.99
C SER A 44 -24.69 9.91 18.67
N PRO A 45 -24.62 8.58 18.62
CA PRO A 45 -24.99 7.83 17.43
C PRO A 45 -26.45 8.14 17.04
N PRO A 46 -26.76 8.39 15.75
CA PRO A 46 -28.15 8.47 15.32
C PRO A 46 -28.82 7.09 15.53
N PRO A 47 -30.13 7.05 15.89
CA PRO A 47 -30.86 5.79 15.92
C PRO A 47 -30.87 5.16 14.53
N ALA A 48 -30.85 3.83 14.48
CA ALA A 48 -30.87 3.10 13.22
C ALA A 48 -32.19 3.31 12.46
N PRO A 49 -32.21 3.39 11.11
CA PRO A 49 -33.46 3.55 10.36
C PRO A 49 -34.25 2.23 10.31
N ASP A 50 -35.44 2.23 10.90
CA ASP A 50 -36.28 1.04 11.11
C ASP A 50 -36.65 0.27 9.82
N ALA A 51 -36.71 0.96 8.68
CA ALA A 51 -37.06 0.37 7.38
C ALA A 51 -35.91 -0.44 6.73
N GLU A 52 -34.66 -0.04 6.97
CA GLU A 52 -33.51 -0.53 6.21
C GLU A 52 -32.91 -1.80 6.82
N GLY A 53 -33.05 -1.99 8.14
CA GLY A 53 -32.80 -3.28 8.80
C GLY A 53 -33.81 -4.36 8.38
N ALA A 54 -35.08 -3.99 8.18
CA ALA A 54 -36.13 -4.91 7.74
C ALA A 54 -35.98 -5.37 6.28
N ALA A 55 -35.38 -4.54 5.42
CA ALA A 55 -35.09 -4.89 4.02
C ALA A 55 -33.92 -5.87 3.86
N LEU A 56 -32.88 -5.72 4.70
CA LEU A 56 -31.73 -6.63 4.75
C LEU A 56 -32.14 -8.07 5.08
N LEU A 57 -33.03 -8.25 6.05
CA LEU A 57 -33.55 -9.57 6.47
C LEU A 57 -34.43 -10.26 5.41
N LYS A 58 -34.83 -9.55 4.35
CA LYS A 58 -35.70 -10.05 3.27
C LYS A 58 -34.96 -10.26 1.94
N GLY A 59 -33.66 -9.97 1.86
CA GLY A 59 -32.85 -10.19 0.65
C GLY A 59 -33.25 -9.33 -0.55
N GLN A 60 -33.87 -8.17 -0.33
CA GLN A 60 -34.53 -7.36 -1.38
C GLN A 60 -33.77 -6.09 -1.80
N VAL A 61 -32.49 -5.92 -1.45
CA VAL A 61 -31.74 -4.69 -1.74
C VAL A 61 -30.79 -4.91 -2.92
N PRO A 62 -30.85 -4.08 -3.99
CA PRO A 62 -29.88 -4.15 -5.08
C PRO A 62 -28.48 -3.71 -4.59
N SER A 63 -27.46 -4.28 -5.23
CA SER A 63 -26.04 -3.92 -5.17
C SER A 63 -25.70 -2.60 -4.45
N TYR A 64 -25.06 -2.71 -3.29
CA TYR A 64 -24.67 -1.57 -2.46
C TYR A 64 -23.45 -0.84 -3.02
N LEU A 65 -23.66 0.02 -4.03
CA LEU A 65 -22.73 1.10 -4.32
C LEU A 65 -22.69 2.09 -3.14
N GLY A 66 -21.50 2.24 -2.55
CA GLY A 66 -21.10 3.24 -1.55
C GLY A 66 -22.23 4.07 -0.91
N THR A 67 -22.91 3.54 0.10
CA THR A 67 -24.08 4.22 0.70
C THR A 67 -23.68 5.51 1.40
N THR A 68 -24.03 6.67 0.85
CA THR A 68 -23.88 7.97 1.54
C THR A 68 -24.69 8.06 2.86
N LYS A 69 -25.61 7.12 3.09
CA LYS A 69 -26.48 7.02 4.27
C LYS A 69 -25.87 6.20 5.43
N ARG A 70 -24.85 5.37 5.18
CA ARG A 70 -24.18 4.53 6.20
C ARG A 70 -22.69 4.50 5.93
N LEU A 71 -21.89 4.89 6.93
CA LEU A 71 -20.42 4.96 6.82
C LEU A 71 -19.92 5.68 5.55
N PRO A 72 -20.42 6.90 5.23
CA PRO A 72 -20.08 7.62 4.00
C PRO A 72 -18.57 7.85 3.81
N GLU A 73 -17.80 7.85 4.89
CA GLU A 73 -16.33 7.93 4.88
C GLU A 73 -15.63 6.73 4.22
N PHE A 74 -16.32 5.60 3.99
CA PHE A 74 -15.82 4.45 3.23
C PHE A 74 -16.19 4.50 1.74
N ASN A 75 -16.97 5.48 1.30
CA ASN A 75 -17.42 5.59 -0.09
C ASN A 75 -16.25 5.96 -1.03
N LEU A 76 -16.05 5.17 -2.09
CA LEU A 76 -15.04 5.37 -3.12
C LEU A 76 -15.63 5.70 -4.51
N VAL A 77 -16.92 6.06 -4.60
CA VAL A 77 -17.50 6.60 -5.84
C VAL A 77 -16.64 7.74 -6.41
N ASP A 78 -16.49 7.74 -7.72
CA ASP A 78 -15.62 8.62 -8.53
C ASP A 78 -14.12 8.53 -8.24
N LYS A 79 -13.65 7.66 -7.32
CA LYS A 79 -12.22 7.50 -7.02
C LYS A 79 -11.53 6.60 -8.04
N VAL A 80 -10.35 7.00 -8.50
CA VAL A 80 -9.50 6.17 -9.39
C VAL A 80 -8.34 5.58 -8.59
N VAL A 81 -8.30 4.25 -8.48
CA VAL A 81 -7.35 3.52 -7.64
C VAL A 81 -6.58 2.50 -8.46
N LEU A 82 -5.26 2.45 -8.28
CA LEU A 82 -4.40 1.44 -8.88
C LEU A 82 -4.10 0.33 -7.87
N VAL A 83 -4.00 -0.91 -8.33
CA VAL A 83 -3.53 -2.03 -7.51
C VAL A 83 -2.46 -2.79 -8.29
N SER A 84 -1.22 -2.80 -7.81
CA SER A 84 -0.16 -3.62 -8.40
C SER A 84 -0.15 -5.03 -7.80
N GLY A 85 0.19 -6.05 -8.60
CA GLY A 85 0.06 -7.45 -8.17
C GLY A 85 -1.39 -7.95 -8.14
N ALA A 86 -2.27 -7.33 -8.94
CA ALA A 86 -3.72 -7.55 -8.90
C ALA A 86 -4.26 -8.52 -9.96
N ALA A 87 -3.40 -9.24 -10.69
CA ALA A 87 -3.88 -10.28 -11.60
C ALA A 87 -4.42 -11.53 -10.87
N ARG A 88 -4.13 -11.69 -9.57
CA ARG A 88 -4.54 -12.81 -8.72
C ARG A 88 -4.32 -12.52 -7.23
N GLY A 89 -4.80 -13.42 -6.36
CA GLY A 89 -4.44 -13.44 -4.93
C GLY A 89 -4.88 -12.19 -4.16
N LEU A 90 -4.10 -11.78 -3.16
CA LEU A 90 -4.43 -10.68 -2.25
C LEU A 90 -4.73 -9.37 -3.00
N GLY A 91 -3.91 -8.98 -3.98
CA GLY A 91 -4.13 -7.74 -4.75
C GLY A 91 -5.46 -7.74 -5.50
N LEU A 92 -5.85 -8.88 -6.08
CA LEU A 92 -7.14 -9.02 -6.75
C LEU A 92 -8.33 -8.97 -5.77
N VAL A 93 -8.21 -9.58 -4.59
CA VAL A 93 -9.25 -9.54 -3.56
C VAL A 93 -9.40 -8.14 -2.95
N GLN A 94 -8.30 -7.40 -2.81
CA GLN A 94 -8.34 -5.99 -2.43
C GLN A 94 -8.94 -5.12 -3.54
N ALA A 95 -8.66 -5.41 -4.82
CA ALA A 95 -9.32 -4.75 -5.95
C ALA A 95 -10.85 -4.98 -5.96
N GLU A 96 -11.33 -6.20 -5.69
CA GLU A 96 -12.77 -6.48 -5.56
C GLU A 96 -13.42 -5.64 -4.45
N ALA A 97 -12.76 -5.50 -3.29
CA ALA A 97 -13.26 -4.67 -2.19
C ALA A 97 -13.37 -3.18 -2.54
N LEU A 98 -12.44 -2.65 -3.35
CA LEU A 98 -12.48 -1.27 -3.82
C LEU A 98 -13.58 -1.03 -4.86
N LEU A 99 -13.84 -2.01 -5.74
CA LEU A 99 -14.94 -1.99 -6.70
C LEU A 99 -16.30 -2.01 -5.99
N GLU A 100 -16.46 -2.84 -4.95
CA GLU A 100 -17.66 -2.86 -4.10
C GLU A 100 -17.87 -1.54 -3.33
N ALA A 101 -16.78 -0.86 -2.95
CA ALA A 101 -16.84 0.48 -2.35
C ALA A 101 -17.12 1.61 -3.36
N GLY A 102 -17.15 1.32 -4.67
CA GLY A 102 -17.50 2.27 -5.73
C GLY A 102 -16.33 2.84 -6.56
N ALA A 103 -15.10 2.37 -6.34
CA ALA A 103 -13.93 2.86 -7.07
C ALA A 103 -13.88 2.37 -8.53
N THR A 104 -13.27 3.16 -9.41
CA THR A 104 -12.69 2.68 -10.67
C THR A 104 -11.30 2.12 -10.38
N VAL A 105 -11.04 0.86 -10.75
CA VAL A 105 -9.80 0.16 -10.40
C VAL A 105 -8.99 -0.25 -11.62
N TYR A 106 -7.69 0.04 -11.58
CA TYR A 106 -6.71 -0.46 -12.55
C TYR A 106 -5.77 -1.48 -11.90
N ALA A 107 -5.80 -2.70 -12.41
CA ALA A 107 -4.89 -3.76 -12.02
C ALA A 107 -3.61 -3.74 -12.85
N LEU A 108 -2.48 -3.54 -12.19
CA LEU A 108 -1.14 -3.59 -12.78
C LEU A 108 -0.48 -4.93 -12.42
N ASP A 109 -0.08 -5.73 -13.40
CA ASP A 109 0.64 -6.99 -13.12
C ASP A 109 1.51 -7.41 -14.31
N ARG A 110 2.53 -8.24 -14.07
CA ARG A 110 3.45 -8.73 -15.09
C ARG A 110 2.94 -9.96 -15.85
N LEU A 111 1.87 -10.60 -15.36
CA LEU A 111 1.31 -11.78 -16.01
C LEU A 111 0.82 -11.45 -17.42
N GLU A 112 0.96 -12.40 -18.35
CA GLU A 112 0.47 -12.23 -19.71
C GLU A 112 -1.06 -12.14 -19.75
N ASN A 113 -1.72 -13.04 -19.03
CA ASN A 113 -3.16 -13.05 -18.79
C ASN A 113 -3.41 -13.12 -17.27
N PRO A 114 -4.42 -12.42 -16.74
CA PRO A 114 -4.78 -12.51 -15.33
C PRO A 114 -5.53 -13.83 -15.02
N SER A 115 -5.83 -14.08 -13.73
CA SER A 115 -6.52 -15.32 -13.33
C SER A 115 -7.96 -15.40 -13.83
N LYS A 116 -8.58 -16.59 -13.74
CA LYS A 116 -10.01 -16.76 -14.04
C LYS A 116 -10.90 -15.88 -13.13
N ASP A 117 -10.51 -15.71 -11.86
CA ASP A 117 -11.22 -14.84 -10.92
C ASP A 117 -11.22 -13.38 -11.37
N PHE A 118 -10.16 -12.92 -12.04
CA PHE A 118 -10.11 -11.56 -12.58
C PHE A 118 -11.26 -11.31 -13.56
N GLY A 119 -11.48 -12.23 -14.51
CA GLY A 119 -12.59 -12.12 -15.47
C GLY A 119 -13.96 -12.15 -14.79
N ARG A 120 -14.13 -12.98 -13.76
CA ARG A 120 -15.37 -13.01 -12.94
C ARG A 120 -15.61 -11.68 -12.23
N ILE A 121 -14.58 -11.12 -11.59
CA ILE A 121 -14.66 -9.86 -10.83
C ILE A 121 -14.86 -8.68 -11.79
N GLN A 122 -14.19 -8.67 -12.94
CA GLN A 122 -14.36 -7.66 -13.98
C GLN A 122 -15.78 -7.63 -14.54
N ALA A 123 -16.35 -8.80 -14.88
CA ALA A 123 -17.74 -8.88 -15.33
C ALA A 123 -18.71 -8.38 -14.25
N ARG A 124 -18.52 -8.83 -13.00
CA ARG A 124 -19.33 -8.39 -11.84
C ARG A 124 -19.26 -6.88 -11.60
N ALA A 125 -18.09 -6.27 -11.77
CA ALA A 125 -17.92 -4.82 -11.65
C ALA A 125 -18.84 -4.06 -12.61
N GLU A 126 -18.86 -4.48 -13.88
CA GLU A 126 -19.67 -3.87 -14.94
C GLU A 126 -21.17 -4.18 -14.78
N THR A 127 -21.55 -5.44 -14.53
CA THR A 127 -22.95 -5.88 -14.56
C THR A 127 -23.72 -5.69 -13.27
N GLU A 128 -23.05 -5.70 -12.11
CA GLU A 128 -23.69 -5.61 -10.79
C GLU A 128 -23.30 -4.34 -10.03
N LEU A 129 -22.02 -3.93 -10.07
CA LEU A 129 -21.49 -2.88 -9.21
C LEU A 129 -21.46 -1.49 -9.87
N GLY A 130 -21.71 -1.36 -11.17
CA GLY A 130 -21.58 -0.08 -11.89
C GLY A 130 -20.18 0.53 -11.84
N THR A 131 -19.15 -0.30 -11.61
CA THR A 131 -17.73 0.09 -11.52
C THR A 131 -16.93 -0.56 -12.63
N SER A 132 -15.62 -0.29 -12.70
CA SER A 132 -14.78 -0.85 -13.76
C SER A 132 -13.45 -1.36 -13.24
N LEU A 133 -13.10 -2.60 -13.63
CA LEU A 133 -11.80 -3.20 -13.42
C LEU A 133 -11.06 -3.28 -14.77
N SER A 134 -9.94 -2.57 -14.89
CA SER A 134 -9.11 -2.56 -16.12
C SER A 134 -7.76 -3.23 -15.89
N TYR A 135 -7.33 -4.10 -16.79
CA TYR A 135 -5.99 -4.70 -16.75
C TYR A 135 -4.96 -3.87 -17.53
N ARG A 136 -3.75 -3.78 -16.98
CA ARG A 136 -2.55 -3.27 -17.66
C ARG A 136 -1.38 -4.19 -17.33
N ARG A 137 -0.80 -4.81 -18.38
CA ARG A 137 0.38 -5.66 -18.26
C ARG A 137 1.63 -4.78 -18.11
N ILE A 138 2.32 -4.90 -16.98
CA ILE A 138 3.53 -4.14 -16.63
C ILE A 138 4.35 -4.88 -15.56
N ASP A 139 5.67 -4.95 -15.73
CA ASP A 139 6.57 -5.30 -14.63
C ASP A 139 6.93 -4.03 -13.86
N VAL A 140 6.76 -4.00 -12.54
CA VAL A 140 7.03 -2.81 -11.69
C VAL A 140 8.50 -2.35 -11.71
N ARG A 141 9.39 -3.14 -12.32
CA ARG A 141 10.80 -2.78 -12.55
C ARG A 141 11.02 -1.98 -13.84
N ASP A 142 10.07 -2.00 -14.78
CA ASP A 142 10.09 -1.12 -15.96
C ASP A 142 9.53 0.25 -15.59
N VAL A 143 10.40 1.10 -15.05
CA VAL A 143 10.03 2.40 -14.50
C VAL A 143 9.52 3.36 -15.59
N GLU A 144 10.03 3.25 -16.83
CA GLU A 144 9.61 4.13 -17.93
C GLU A 144 8.19 3.78 -18.38
N GLN A 145 7.92 2.50 -18.66
CA GLN A 145 6.58 2.05 -19.05
C GLN A 145 5.57 2.22 -17.89
N LEU A 146 5.99 2.00 -16.64
CA LEU A 146 5.16 2.24 -15.46
C LEU A 146 4.74 3.70 -15.34
N ASN A 147 5.67 4.65 -15.49
CA ASN A 147 5.33 6.08 -15.48
C ASN A 147 4.36 6.45 -16.60
N ALA A 148 4.55 5.92 -17.82
CA ALA A 148 3.68 6.18 -18.96
C ALA A 148 2.25 5.64 -18.73
N ILE A 149 2.10 4.40 -18.25
CA ILE A 149 0.79 3.80 -17.95
C ILE A 149 0.07 4.56 -16.84
N VAL A 150 0.76 4.92 -15.75
CA VAL A 150 0.15 5.67 -14.64
C VAL A 150 -0.28 7.07 -15.08
N GLN A 151 0.51 7.72 -15.95
CA GLN A 151 0.11 8.99 -16.55
C GLN A 151 -1.10 8.85 -17.48
N GLU A 152 -1.12 7.85 -18.38
CA GLU A 152 -2.27 7.58 -19.27
C GLU A 152 -3.58 7.43 -18.48
N ILE A 153 -3.55 6.67 -17.38
CA ILE A 153 -4.72 6.45 -16.52
C ILE A 153 -5.15 7.76 -15.87
N ALA A 154 -4.21 8.53 -15.30
CA ALA A 154 -4.53 9.79 -14.65
C ALA A 154 -5.03 10.86 -15.64
N ASP A 155 -4.48 10.92 -16.85
CA ASP A 155 -4.92 11.79 -17.93
C ASP A 155 -6.32 11.40 -18.44
N LYS A 156 -6.63 10.10 -18.55
CA LYS A 156 -7.97 9.63 -18.95
C LYS A 156 -9.07 10.09 -17.99
N HIS A 157 -8.80 10.09 -16.69
CA HIS A 157 -9.79 10.42 -15.65
C HIS A 157 -9.66 11.84 -15.08
N GLN A 158 -8.62 12.58 -15.46
CA GLN A 158 -8.25 13.89 -14.91
C GLN A 158 -8.03 13.89 -13.38
N ARG A 159 -7.66 12.73 -12.81
CA ARG A 159 -7.43 12.51 -11.38
C ARG A 159 -6.69 11.20 -11.11
N LEU A 160 -6.13 11.08 -9.91
CA LEU A 160 -5.66 9.81 -9.36
C LEU A 160 -5.78 9.83 -7.83
N ASP A 161 -6.52 8.90 -7.23
CA ASP A 161 -6.90 8.99 -5.80
C ASP A 161 -6.21 7.97 -4.89
N GLY A 162 -5.79 6.82 -5.43
CA GLY A 162 -5.17 5.81 -4.59
C GLY A 162 -4.25 4.80 -5.27
N LEU A 163 -3.44 4.14 -4.45
CA LEU A 163 -2.63 2.99 -4.82
C LEU A 163 -2.66 1.94 -3.71
N ILE A 164 -2.82 0.67 -4.09
CA ILE A 164 -2.38 -0.47 -3.30
C ILE A 164 -1.18 -1.11 -4.00
N ALA A 165 0.01 -0.96 -3.43
CA ALA A 165 1.24 -1.56 -3.93
C ALA A 165 1.39 -3.00 -3.37
N ALA A 166 0.74 -3.97 -4.01
CA ALA A 166 0.75 -5.38 -3.60
C ALA A 166 1.69 -6.28 -4.43
N ALA A 167 2.31 -5.76 -5.51
CA ALA A 167 3.32 -6.50 -6.26
C ALA A 167 4.51 -6.89 -5.38
N GLY A 168 4.85 -8.19 -5.37
CA GLY A 168 5.94 -8.72 -4.56
C GLY A 168 6.26 -10.17 -4.90
N ILE A 169 7.46 -10.60 -4.53
CA ILE A 169 7.94 -11.98 -4.61
C ILE A 169 8.56 -12.42 -3.30
N GLN A 170 8.57 -13.74 -3.07
CA GLN A 170 9.21 -14.41 -1.95
C GLN A 170 9.88 -15.68 -2.49
N LYS A 171 10.99 -16.06 -1.87
CA LYS A 171 11.76 -17.28 -2.16
C LYS A 171 12.35 -17.74 -0.83
N GLU A 172 11.93 -18.92 -0.36
CA GLU A 172 12.53 -19.56 0.80
C GLU A 172 13.92 -20.09 0.41
N THR A 173 14.96 -19.71 1.16
CA THR A 173 16.35 -20.10 0.89
C THR A 173 17.17 -19.89 2.17
N PRO A 174 18.01 -20.85 2.60
CA PRO A 174 18.94 -20.66 3.70
C PRO A 174 19.84 -19.44 3.54
N ALA A 175 20.18 -18.76 4.64
CA ALA A 175 20.98 -17.54 4.62
C ALA A 175 22.35 -17.71 3.93
N LEU A 176 22.93 -18.92 4.02
CA LEU A 176 24.22 -19.28 3.43
C LEU A 176 24.14 -19.65 1.94
N GLU A 177 22.92 -19.80 1.39
CA GLU A 177 22.66 -20.29 0.03
C GLU A 177 22.09 -19.22 -0.92
N TYR A 178 21.73 -18.04 -0.40
CA TYR A 178 21.30 -16.92 -1.26
C TYR A 178 22.43 -16.48 -2.19
N SER A 179 22.17 -16.54 -3.50
CA SER A 179 22.99 -15.81 -4.46
C SER A 179 22.69 -14.31 -4.37
N ALA A 180 23.68 -13.45 -4.65
CA ALA A 180 23.47 -12.00 -4.75
C ALA A 180 22.32 -11.66 -5.74
N LYS A 181 22.27 -12.38 -6.86
CA LYS A 181 21.20 -12.27 -7.88
C LYS A 181 19.80 -12.54 -7.33
N ASP A 182 19.63 -13.50 -6.42
CA ASP A 182 18.33 -13.76 -5.79
C ASP A 182 17.90 -12.60 -4.88
N VAL A 183 18.85 -12.04 -4.11
CA VAL A 183 18.63 -10.88 -3.23
C VAL A 183 18.30 -9.64 -4.07
N ASP A 184 19.08 -9.35 -5.10
CA ASP A 184 18.87 -8.21 -6.00
C ASP A 184 17.51 -8.30 -6.73
N ASN A 185 17.13 -9.49 -7.19
CA ASN A 185 15.82 -9.72 -7.81
C ASN A 185 14.68 -9.51 -6.80
N MET A 186 14.85 -9.94 -5.54
CA MET A 186 13.85 -9.73 -4.48
C MET A 186 13.71 -8.27 -4.08
N MET A 187 14.83 -7.56 -3.89
CA MET A 187 14.85 -6.13 -3.54
C MET A 187 14.34 -5.25 -4.67
N SER A 188 14.70 -5.54 -5.92
CA SER A 188 14.24 -4.77 -7.09
C SER A 188 12.73 -4.86 -7.30
N VAL A 189 12.08 -5.99 -6.99
CA VAL A 189 10.61 -6.08 -7.01
C VAL A 189 10.01 -5.48 -5.73
N ASN A 190 10.38 -6.00 -4.55
CA ASN A 190 9.67 -5.72 -3.30
C ASN A 190 9.91 -4.30 -2.76
N VAL A 191 11.07 -3.70 -3.04
CA VAL A 191 11.44 -2.37 -2.53
C VAL A 191 11.46 -1.36 -3.68
N THR A 192 12.27 -1.57 -4.72
CA THR A 192 12.39 -0.60 -5.82
C THR A 192 11.09 -0.50 -6.61
N GLY A 193 10.51 -1.62 -7.06
CA GLY A 193 9.22 -1.62 -7.78
C GLY A 193 8.08 -1.05 -6.96
N CYS A 194 8.04 -1.35 -5.66
CA CYS A 194 7.07 -0.78 -4.72
C CYS A 194 7.22 0.76 -4.59
N PHE A 195 8.45 1.26 -4.44
CA PHE A 195 8.75 2.70 -4.41
C PHE A 195 8.40 3.39 -5.75
N MET A 196 8.83 2.83 -6.87
CA MET A 196 8.61 3.44 -8.19
C MET A 196 7.12 3.49 -8.56
N THR A 197 6.35 2.46 -8.18
CA THR A 197 4.87 2.49 -8.31
C THR A 197 4.26 3.60 -7.45
N ALA A 198 4.65 3.71 -6.18
CA ALA A 198 4.17 4.77 -5.29
C ALA A 198 4.55 6.17 -5.79
N GLN A 199 5.77 6.35 -6.30
CA GLN A 199 6.26 7.61 -6.83
C GLN A 199 5.52 8.00 -8.13
N ALA A 200 5.27 7.06 -9.04
CA ALA A 200 4.53 7.32 -10.27
C ALA A 200 3.10 7.82 -9.97
N VAL A 201 2.44 7.19 -8.99
CA VAL A 201 1.10 7.61 -8.54
C VAL A 201 1.14 8.96 -7.82
N ALA A 202 2.06 9.15 -6.87
CA ALA A 202 2.18 10.39 -6.11
C ALA A 202 2.46 11.61 -7.02
N LYS A 203 3.26 11.44 -8.08
CA LYS A 203 3.47 12.49 -9.10
C LYS A 203 2.17 12.96 -9.74
N GLN A 204 1.23 12.06 -10.05
CA GLN A 204 -0.06 12.45 -10.62
C GLN A 204 -1.00 13.05 -9.55
N MET A 205 -1.02 12.51 -8.33
CA MET A 205 -1.76 13.12 -7.21
C MET A 205 -1.34 14.57 -6.94
N VAL A 206 -0.02 14.85 -6.98
CA VAL A 206 0.53 16.21 -6.87
C VAL A 206 0.15 17.07 -8.09
N ARG A 207 0.23 16.53 -9.31
CA ARG A 207 -0.09 17.23 -10.56
C ARG A 207 -1.57 17.67 -10.63
N PHE A 208 -2.50 16.82 -10.20
CA PHE A 208 -3.94 17.13 -10.19
C PHE A 208 -4.40 17.81 -8.89
N GLY A 209 -3.57 17.81 -7.84
CA GLY A 209 -3.82 18.55 -6.59
C GLY A 209 -4.95 17.98 -5.71
N ASN A 210 -5.40 16.76 -5.99
CA ASN A 210 -6.55 16.13 -5.31
C ASN A 210 -6.19 15.32 -4.05
N GLY A 211 -4.91 15.33 -3.63
CA GLY A 211 -4.41 14.48 -2.55
C GLY A 211 -4.51 12.99 -2.88
N GLY A 212 -4.57 12.13 -1.86
CA GLY A 212 -4.85 10.71 -2.06
C GLY A 212 -4.37 9.78 -0.93
N SER A 213 -4.47 8.47 -1.17
CA SER A 213 -3.98 7.45 -0.23
C SER A 213 -3.19 6.34 -0.90
N ILE A 214 -2.00 6.07 -0.37
CA ILE A 214 -1.10 5.01 -0.83
C ILE A 214 -0.97 3.96 0.28
N VAL A 215 -1.21 2.70 -0.08
CA VAL A 215 -1.13 1.55 0.81
C VAL A 215 -0.08 0.60 0.25
N MET A 216 0.95 0.30 1.04
CA MET A 216 2.03 -0.61 0.63
C MET A 216 1.86 -1.95 1.35
N ILE A 217 1.86 -3.07 0.63
CA ILE A 217 1.74 -4.39 1.26
C ILE A 217 3.11 -4.80 1.79
N ALA A 218 3.29 -4.62 3.10
CA ALA A 218 4.44 -5.07 3.85
C ALA A 218 4.26 -6.56 4.24
N SER A 219 4.50 -6.92 5.51
CA SER A 219 4.26 -8.25 6.09
C SER A 219 4.66 -8.22 7.57
N MET A 220 4.08 -9.07 8.42
CA MET A 220 4.60 -9.30 9.78
C MET A 220 6.11 -9.60 9.79
N SER A 221 6.60 -10.30 8.75
CA SER A 221 8.01 -10.61 8.49
C SER A 221 8.94 -9.39 8.39
N GLY A 222 8.40 -8.19 8.19
CA GLY A 222 9.16 -6.94 8.28
C GLY A 222 9.46 -6.46 9.70
N THR A 223 8.85 -7.10 10.71
CA THR A 223 9.02 -6.76 12.15
C THR A 223 9.58 -7.91 13.00
N ILE A 224 9.62 -9.13 12.46
CA ILE A 224 10.07 -10.34 13.16
C ILE A 224 10.88 -11.28 12.25
N ALA A 225 11.64 -12.19 12.86
CA ALA A 225 12.10 -13.41 12.20
C ALA A 225 11.05 -14.51 12.39
N ASN A 226 10.58 -15.12 11.30
CA ASN A 226 9.56 -16.17 11.34
C ASN A 226 10.14 -17.50 11.82
N ARG A 227 9.39 -18.24 12.65
CA ARG A 227 9.77 -19.62 13.05
C ARG A 227 9.32 -20.60 11.97
N GLY A 228 10.27 -21.35 11.40
CA GLY A 228 9.99 -22.36 10.38
C GLY A 228 9.76 -21.83 8.96
N LEU A 229 10.12 -20.56 8.68
CA LEU A 229 10.14 -19.99 7.32
C LEU A 229 11.45 -19.23 7.09
N ILE A 230 12.38 -19.81 6.33
CA ILE A 230 13.75 -19.28 6.22
C ILE A 230 13.87 -18.32 5.03
N CYS A 231 13.57 -17.04 5.26
CA CYS A 231 13.49 -16.02 4.20
C CYS A 231 14.17 -14.67 4.55
N PRO A 232 15.44 -14.61 5.03
CA PRO A 232 16.07 -13.37 5.49
C PRO A 232 16.02 -12.20 4.48
N ALA A 233 16.22 -12.46 3.18
CA ALA A 233 16.12 -11.42 2.15
C ALA A 233 14.69 -10.85 2.00
N TYR A 234 13.67 -11.70 2.17
CA TYR A 234 12.28 -11.28 2.11
C TYR A 234 11.91 -10.43 3.33
N ASN A 235 12.26 -10.90 4.53
CA ASN A 235 12.03 -10.18 5.78
C ASN A 235 12.70 -8.79 5.75
N ALA A 236 13.95 -8.71 5.29
CA ALA A 236 14.65 -7.45 5.07
C ALA A 236 13.93 -6.54 4.04
N SER A 237 13.46 -7.09 2.92
CA SER A 237 12.71 -6.32 1.91
C SER A 237 11.40 -5.76 2.47
N LYS A 238 10.68 -6.50 3.31
CA LYS A 238 9.43 -6.04 3.94
C LYS A 238 9.68 -5.04 5.08
N ALA A 239 10.77 -5.19 5.83
CA ALA A 239 11.23 -4.17 6.79
C ALA A 239 11.58 -2.84 6.08
N ALA A 240 12.21 -2.91 4.90
CA ALA A 240 12.49 -1.74 4.07
C ALA A 240 11.20 -1.05 3.59
N VAL A 241 10.17 -1.82 3.18
CA VAL A 241 8.84 -1.25 2.82
C VAL A 241 8.18 -0.52 4.00
N LEU A 242 8.26 -1.06 5.22
CA LEU A 242 7.73 -0.41 6.43
C LEU A 242 8.40 0.94 6.70
N GLN A 243 9.73 1.03 6.56
CA GLN A 243 10.44 2.29 6.75
C GLN A 243 10.21 3.27 5.61
N LEU A 244 10.19 2.77 4.36
CA LEU A 244 9.90 3.57 3.18
C LEU A 244 8.54 4.27 3.31
N ALA A 245 7.49 3.55 3.70
CA ALA A 245 6.16 4.13 3.91
C ALA A 245 6.16 5.31 4.90
N ARG A 246 6.94 5.25 5.99
CA ARG A 246 7.10 6.36 6.95
C ARG A 246 7.78 7.58 6.33
N ASN A 247 8.83 7.38 5.55
CA ASN A 247 9.51 8.46 4.84
C ASN A 247 8.59 9.12 3.80
N LEU A 248 7.90 8.32 2.97
CA LEU A 248 6.97 8.82 1.97
C LEU A 248 5.78 9.56 2.60
N ALA A 249 5.25 9.08 3.74
CA ALA A 249 4.24 9.80 4.52
C ALA A 249 4.73 11.17 5.00
N SER A 250 5.96 11.23 5.52
CA SER A 250 6.59 12.47 6.01
C SER A 250 6.82 13.48 4.88
N GLU A 251 7.21 13.03 3.69
CA GLU A 251 7.50 13.90 2.55
C GLU A 251 6.23 14.34 1.79
N TRP A 252 5.24 13.45 1.65
CA TRP A 252 4.07 13.69 0.78
C TRP A 252 2.82 14.18 1.53
N GLY A 253 2.81 14.15 2.87
CA GLY A 253 1.72 14.68 3.68
C GLY A 253 1.41 16.16 3.40
N GLN A 254 2.40 16.95 2.99
CA GLN A 254 2.23 18.35 2.57
C GLN A 254 1.33 18.53 1.33
N TYR A 255 1.16 17.47 0.52
CA TYR A 255 0.30 17.45 -0.66
C TYR A 255 -1.07 16.80 -0.39
N GLY A 256 -1.41 16.51 0.88
CA GLY A 256 -2.62 15.76 1.23
C GLY A 256 -2.57 14.28 0.83
N ILE A 257 -1.38 13.71 0.64
CA ILE A 257 -1.19 12.30 0.31
C ILE A 257 -0.84 11.54 1.60
N ARG A 258 -1.65 10.54 1.93
CA ARG A 258 -1.40 9.62 3.05
C ARG A 258 -0.63 8.40 2.54
N VAL A 259 0.30 7.88 3.34
CA VAL A 259 1.03 6.64 3.00
C VAL A 259 1.03 5.72 4.21
N ASN A 260 0.48 4.51 4.08
CA ASN A 260 0.39 3.51 5.16
C ASN A 260 0.81 2.13 4.64
N THR A 261 1.01 1.17 5.55
CA THR A 261 1.20 -0.24 5.20
C THR A 261 0.08 -1.13 5.73
N ILE A 262 -0.17 -2.23 5.02
CA ILE A 262 -0.82 -3.42 5.60
C ILE A 262 0.27 -4.47 5.77
N SER A 263 0.36 -5.08 6.96
CA SER A 263 1.29 -6.16 7.26
C SER A 263 0.54 -7.45 7.56
N PRO A 264 0.26 -8.28 6.54
CA PRO A 264 -0.36 -9.59 6.74
C PRO A 264 0.51 -10.56 7.53
N GLY A 265 -0.15 -11.47 8.24
CA GLY A 265 0.43 -12.73 8.68
C GLY A 265 0.42 -13.79 7.57
N TYR A 266 0.36 -15.06 7.95
CA TYR A 266 0.23 -16.16 7.00
C TYR A 266 -1.16 -16.13 6.31
N ILE A 267 -1.15 -15.94 5.00
CA ILE A 267 -2.35 -16.00 4.14
C ILE A 267 -2.35 -17.32 3.37
N VAL A 268 -3.44 -18.09 3.48
CA VAL A 268 -3.70 -19.26 2.63
C VAL A 268 -4.04 -18.76 1.23
N THR A 269 -3.02 -18.70 0.38
CA THR A 269 -3.14 -18.42 -1.05
C THR A 269 -2.87 -19.69 -1.85
N ALA A 270 -3.18 -19.70 -3.16
CA ALA A 270 -2.83 -20.82 -4.03
C ALA A 270 -1.32 -21.20 -4.00
N MET A 271 -0.43 -20.25 -3.68
CA MET A 271 1.00 -20.51 -3.49
C MET A 271 1.28 -21.28 -2.18
N VAL A 272 0.55 -20.97 -1.12
CA VAL A 272 0.69 -21.61 0.19
C VAL A 272 -0.02 -22.97 0.23
N GLU A 273 -1.14 -23.13 -0.48
CA GLU A 273 -1.78 -24.45 -0.67
C GLU A 273 -0.88 -25.41 -1.48
N GLU A 274 -0.08 -24.92 -2.43
CA GLU A 274 0.93 -25.76 -3.10
C GLU A 274 2.06 -26.15 -2.14
N LEU A 275 2.54 -25.20 -1.33
CA LEU A 275 3.55 -25.44 -0.31
C LEU A 275 3.11 -26.48 0.73
N PHE A 276 1.82 -26.54 1.08
CA PHE A 276 1.26 -27.58 1.96
C PHE A 276 1.17 -28.98 1.33
N LYS A 277 1.37 -29.13 0.01
CA LYS A 277 1.51 -30.46 -0.62
C LYS A 277 2.93 -30.99 -0.51
N GLU A 278 3.91 -30.09 -0.56
CA GLU A 278 5.33 -30.40 -0.40
C GLU A 278 5.71 -30.58 1.08
N PHE A 279 5.12 -29.75 1.95
CA PHE A 279 5.38 -29.66 3.40
C PHE A 279 4.07 -29.69 4.20
N PRO A 280 3.38 -30.86 4.27
CA PRO A 280 2.05 -30.97 4.88
C PRO A 280 2.02 -30.64 6.38
N GLU A 281 3.12 -30.86 7.10
CA GLU A 281 3.25 -30.54 8.53
C GLU A 281 3.03 -29.04 8.81
N ARG A 282 3.44 -28.17 7.88
CA ARG A 282 3.26 -26.70 8.00
C ARG A 282 1.79 -26.32 8.12
N ARG A 283 0.87 -27.11 7.55
CA ARG A 283 -0.58 -26.88 7.64
C ARG A 283 -1.11 -27.03 9.06
N GLU A 284 -0.48 -27.87 9.88
CA GLU A 284 -0.82 -28.04 11.30
C GLU A 284 0.03 -27.18 12.24
N GLU A 285 1.29 -26.92 11.89
CA GLU A 285 2.22 -26.19 12.74
C GLU A 285 2.04 -24.67 12.69
N TRP A 286 1.87 -24.08 11.51
CA TRP A 286 1.75 -22.62 11.38
C TRP A 286 0.53 -22.04 12.11
N PRO A 287 -0.67 -22.67 12.14
CA PRO A 287 -1.79 -22.23 12.97
C PRO A 287 -1.45 -22.09 14.46
N LYS A 288 -0.62 -22.99 14.99
CA LYS A 288 -0.22 -23.02 16.42
C LYS A 288 0.69 -21.85 16.80
N GLN A 289 1.26 -21.16 15.82
CA GLN A 289 2.07 -19.95 16.05
C GLN A 289 1.21 -18.67 16.13
N ASN A 290 -0.10 -18.74 15.87
CA ASN A 290 -0.99 -17.58 15.88
C ASN A 290 -1.91 -17.66 17.11
N MET A 291 -2.15 -16.53 17.80
CA MET A 291 -3.07 -16.48 18.95
C MET A 291 -4.50 -16.89 18.58
N LEU A 292 -4.91 -16.64 17.33
CA LEU A 292 -6.21 -17.07 16.81
C LEU A 292 -6.27 -18.56 16.38
N GLY A 293 -5.18 -19.32 16.53
CA GLY A 293 -5.15 -20.77 16.26
C GLY A 293 -5.41 -21.18 14.80
N ARG A 294 -5.33 -20.24 13.86
CA ARG A 294 -5.62 -20.44 12.43
C ARG A 294 -4.77 -19.55 11.53
N LEU A 295 -4.71 -19.90 10.25
CA LEU A 295 -4.18 -19.02 9.21
C LEU A 295 -5.28 -18.07 8.71
N SER A 296 -4.88 -17.03 7.98
CA SER A 296 -5.81 -16.07 7.38
C SER A 296 -6.15 -16.40 5.93
N ALA A 297 -7.29 -15.93 5.44
CA ALA A 297 -7.68 -15.97 4.04
C ALA A 297 -7.53 -14.56 3.40
N PRO A 298 -7.32 -14.44 2.07
CA PRO A 298 -7.20 -13.14 1.39
C PRO A 298 -8.37 -12.18 1.65
N GLU A 299 -9.57 -12.72 1.84
CA GLU A 299 -10.83 -12.00 2.02
C GLU A 299 -10.85 -11.19 3.33
N GLU A 300 -10.06 -11.59 4.33
CA GLU A 300 -9.99 -10.90 5.63
C GLU A 300 -9.30 -9.52 5.52
N TYR A 301 -8.60 -9.25 4.42
CA TYR A 301 -7.89 -8.01 4.15
C TYR A 301 -8.67 -7.01 3.29
N ARG A 302 -9.91 -7.35 2.88
CA ARG A 302 -10.82 -6.50 2.08
C ARG A 302 -11.15 -5.19 2.80
N GLY A 303 -11.61 -5.29 4.05
CA GLY A 303 -11.98 -4.13 4.86
C GLY A 303 -10.81 -3.18 5.14
N ALA A 304 -9.61 -3.73 5.31
CA ALA A 304 -8.38 -2.95 5.49
C ALA A 304 -8.00 -2.13 4.24
N ALA A 305 -8.16 -2.71 3.05
CA ALA A 305 -7.94 -1.99 1.78
C ALA A 305 -8.94 -0.82 1.63
N ALA A 306 -10.23 -1.07 1.81
CA ALA A 306 -11.26 -0.04 1.75
C ALA A 306 -11.04 1.06 2.82
N PHE A 307 -10.76 0.69 4.07
CA PHE A 307 -10.46 1.62 5.17
C PHE A 307 -9.27 2.53 4.85
N LEU A 308 -8.14 1.98 4.43
CA LEU A 308 -6.92 2.76 4.23
C LEU A 308 -6.98 3.65 2.97
N ILE A 309 -7.66 3.22 1.91
CA ILE A 309 -7.83 4.05 0.70
C ILE A 309 -8.86 5.18 0.92
N SER A 310 -9.92 4.94 1.68
CA SER A 310 -11.02 5.88 1.91
C SER A 310 -10.74 6.93 2.99
N ASP A 311 -11.65 7.90 3.12
CA ASP A 311 -11.57 9.00 4.10
C ASP A 311 -11.79 8.54 5.54
N ALA A 312 -12.25 7.29 5.75
CA ALA A 312 -12.33 6.64 7.06
C ALA A 312 -10.98 6.63 7.80
N SER A 313 -9.86 6.61 7.06
CA SER A 313 -8.49 6.68 7.58
C SER A 313 -7.83 8.05 7.37
N SER A 314 -8.60 9.12 7.17
CA SER A 314 -8.11 10.49 6.85
C SER A 314 -7.07 11.07 7.81
N PHE A 315 -7.03 10.63 9.08
CA PHE A 315 -6.01 11.04 10.07
C PHE A 315 -4.87 10.03 10.27
N MET A 316 -4.80 8.96 9.46
CA MET A 316 -3.80 7.91 9.52
C MET A 316 -2.81 8.03 8.36
N THR A 317 -1.54 8.26 8.68
CA THR A 317 -0.40 8.25 7.74
C THR A 317 0.87 7.79 8.48
N GLY A 318 1.82 7.21 7.76
CA GLY A 318 3.06 6.62 8.30
C GLY A 318 2.84 5.38 9.18
N SER A 319 1.63 4.82 9.20
CA SER A 319 1.24 3.75 10.13
C SER A 319 1.20 2.38 9.46
N ASP A 320 1.49 1.33 10.25
CA ASP A 320 1.37 -0.06 9.83
C ASP A 320 0.12 -0.71 10.42
N LEU A 321 -0.76 -1.21 9.55
CA LEU A 321 -1.92 -2.00 9.93
C LEU A 321 -1.52 -3.49 9.90
N ARG A 322 -0.93 -3.96 11.00
CA ARG A 322 -0.56 -5.37 11.16
C ARG A 322 -1.78 -6.24 11.42
N MET A 323 -1.96 -7.26 10.58
CA MET A 323 -3.09 -8.18 10.59
C MET A 323 -2.56 -9.61 10.51
N ASP A 324 -2.08 -10.12 11.64
CA ASP A 324 -1.25 -11.34 11.71
C ASP A 324 -1.83 -12.45 12.62
N GLY A 325 -3.07 -12.29 13.09
CA GLY A 325 -3.69 -13.24 14.03
C GLY A 325 -2.99 -13.30 15.40
N GLY A 326 -2.27 -12.24 15.79
CA GLY A 326 -1.51 -12.16 17.04
C GLY A 326 -0.12 -12.79 16.96
N HIS A 327 0.35 -13.22 15.79
CA HIS A 327 1.61 -13.92 15.61
C HIS A 327 2.82 -13.15 16.16
N ALA A 328 2.93 -11.84 15.90
CA ALA A 328 4.00 -10.99 16.42
C ALA A 328 3.61 -10.25 17.72
N ALA A 329 2.77 -10.87 18.56
CA ALA A 329 2.30 -10.33 19.84
C ALA A 329 2.46 -11.29 21.04
N TRP A 330 3.06 -12.47 20.83
CA TRP A 330 3.42 -13.43 21.90
C TRP A 330 4.59 -12.93 22.77
#